data_AF-A0A962SZ27-F1
#
_entry.id   AF-A0A962SZ27-F1
#
_cell.length_a   1.000
_cell.length_b   1.000
_cell.length_c   1.000
_cell.angle_alpha   90.00
_cell.angle_beta   90.00
_cell.angle_gamma   90.00
#
_symmetry.space_group_name_H-M   'P 1'
#
loop_
_entity.id
_entity.type
_entity.pdbx_description
1 polymer ?
#
loop_
_entity_poly.entity_id
_entity_poly.type
_entity_poly.pdbx_seq_one_letter_code
_entity_poly.pdbx_strand_id
1 'polypeptide(L)'
;LISVWGDKGSEWIGQSMTLYRDETVKYGGVAVGGIRISHVTGIDKRQSFMLTAARTKREMYSVNPLVINRKHIPSDYKPVIRKFSDTEKLKEWMLKIIYENGWESGSQLRNEFIAECSKRADAIKHINKIDDLEWKTPDEIQHPEDFDDGLGAIED
;
A
#
# COMPACT_ATOMS: atom_id res chain seq x y z
N LEU A 1 3.78 -8.80 25.37
CA LEU A 1 4.08 -8.63 23.94
C LEU A 1 5.35 -9.38 23.53
N ILE A 2 6.48 -9.20 24.22
CA ILE A 2 7.71 -9.97 23.95
C ILE A 2 7.46 -11.50 23.93
N SER A 3 6.66 -12.02 24.87
CA SER A 3 6.32 -13.45 24.90
C SER A 3 5.49 -13.95 23.70
N VAL A 4 4.94 -13.03 22.89
CA VAL A 4 4.07 -13.33 21.74
C VAL A 4 4.79 -13.01 20.43
N TRP A 5 5.42 -11.84 20.34
CA TRP A 5 6.02 -11.29 19.11
C TRP A 5 7.55 -11.21 19.14
N GLY A 6 8.19 -11.77 20.16
CA GLY A 6 9.64 -11.67 20.34
C GLY A 6 10.09 -10.28 20.81
N ASP A 7 11.37 -10.16 21.09
CA ASP A 7 12.05 -8.97 21.57
C ASP A 7 12.46 -8.00 20.45
N LYS A 8 12.49 -8.46 19.20
CA LYS A 8 12.84 -7.65 18.04
C LYS A 8 11.67 -6.78 17.56
N GLY A 9 11.65 -5.53 18.02
CA GLY A 9 10.57 -4.57 17.74
C GLY A 9 10.32 -4.28 16.25
N SER A 10 11.30 -4.45 15.36
CA SER A 10 11.10 -4.31 13.91
C SER A 10 10.16 -5.37 13.33
N GLU A 11 10.00 -6.51 14.00
CA GLU A 11 9.08 -7.59 13.59
C GLU A 11 7.65 -7.35 14.05
N TRP A 12 7.41 -6.30 14.85
CA TRP A 12 6.07 -5.95 15.32
C TRP A 12 5.28 -5.17 14.27
N ILE A 13 5.94 -4.68 13.22
CA ILE A 13 5.30 -3.97 12.11
C ILE A 13 4.26 -4.88 11.44
N GLY A 14 3.04 -4.37 11.30
CA GLY A 14 1.91 -5.11 10.71
C GLY A 14 1.14 -6.00 11.68
N GLN A 15 1.68 -6.27 12.87
CA GLN A 15 0.96 -6.95 13.95
C GLN A 15 -0.16 -6.06 14.50
N SER A 16 -1.18 -6.66 15.11
CA SER A 16 -2.26 -5.90 15.75
C SER A 16 -2.78 -6.62 16.99
N MET A 17 -3.43 -5.85 17.85
CA MET A 17 -3.99 -6.35 19.09
C MET A 17 -5.30 -5.64 19.41
N THR A 18 -6.14 -6.29 20.23
CA THR A 18 -7.34 -5.68 20.80
C THR A 18 -7.06 -5.25 22.23
N LEU A 19 -7.16 -3.95 22.47
CA LEU A 19 -7.03 -3.35 23.79
C LEU A 19 -8.40 -3.20 24.45
N TYR A 20 -8.46 -3.36 25.76
CA TYR A 20 -9.65 -3.05 26.55
C TYR A 20 -9.26 -2.44 27.90
N ARG A 21 -10.23 -1.76 28.51
CA ARG A 21 -10.11 -1.23 29.88
C ARG A 21 -10.51 -2.31 30.88
N ASP A 22 -9.61 -2.62 31.80
CA ASP A 22 -9.85 -3.45 32.97
C ASP A 22 -9.96 -2.54 34.20
N GLU A 23 -11.18 -2.39 34.71
CA GLU A 23 -11.50 -1.51 35.84
C GLU A 23 -10.93 -2.01 37.18
N THR A 24 -10.54 -3.29 37.24
CA THR A 24 -10.06 -3.91 38.49
C THR A 24 -8.59 -3.60 38.80
N VAL A 25 -7.85 -3.04 37.83
CA VAL A 25 -6.45 -2.68 37.99
C VAL A 25 -6.30 -1.59 39.05
N LYS A 26 -5.43 -1.85 40.03
CA LYS A 26 -5.20 -0.97 41.17
C LYS A 26 -3.85 -0.25 41.07
N TYR A 27 -3.82 1.02 41.46
CA TYR A 27 -2.63 1.81 41.68
C TYR A 27 -2.72 2.46 43.07
N GLY A 28 -1.66 2.34 43.89
CA GLY A 28 -1.70 2.84 45.27
C GLY A 28 -2.80 2.24 46.14
N GLY A 29 -3.28 1.03 45.82
CA GLY A 29 -4.40 0.37 46.51
C GLY A 29 -5.79 0.74 46.00
N VAL A 30 -5.91 1.75 45.13
CA VAL A 30 -7.19 2.23 44.57
C VAL A 30 -7.40 1.69 43.15
N ALA A 31 -8.61 1.22 42.84
CA ALA A 31 -8.97 0.71 41.52
C ALA A 31 -9.19 1.87 40.52
N VAL A 32 -8.12 2.28 39.84
CA VAL A 32 -8.15 3.34 38.82
C VAL A 32 -8.47 2.79 37.42
N GLY A 33 -8.32 1.49 37.24
CA GLY A 33 -8.41 0.81 35.96
C GLY A 33 -7.11 0.84 35.16
N GLY A 34 -7.03 0.02 34.12
CA GLY A 34 -5.81 -0.12 33.32
C GLY A 34 -6.08 -0.72 31.94
N ILE A 35 -5.07 -0.66 31.07
CA ILE A 35 -5.15 -1.20 29.71
C ILE A 35 -4.68 -2.65 29.73
N ARG A 36 -5.44 -3.50 29.04
CA ARG A 36 -5.20 -4.95 28.88
C ARG A 36 -5.35 -5.37 27.42
N ILE A 37 -4.84 -6.54 27.07
CA ILE A 37 -4.78 -7.07 25.69
C ILE A 37 -5.57 -8.38 25.61
N SER A 38 -6.72 -8.38 24.95
CA SER A 38 -7.54 -9.59 24.84
C SER A 38 -7.13 -10.50 23.67
N HIS A 39 -6.71 -9.90 22.55
CA HIS A 39 -6.39 -10.61 21.32
C HIS A 39 -5.14 -10.04 20.65
N VAL A 40 -4.35 -10.88 20.00
CA VAL A 40 -3.15 -10.49 19.23
C VAL A 40 -3.01 -11.33 17.96
N THR A 41 -2.46 -10.75 16.90
CA THR A 41 -2.03 -11.51 15.72
C THR A 41 -0.76 -12.32 15.99
N GLY A 42 -0.43 -13.25 15.10
CA GLY A 42 0.82 -14.00 15.16
C GLY A 42 0.84 -15.17 16.14
N ILE A 43 -0.33 -15.55 16.68
CA ILE A 43 -0.49 -16.78 17.48
C ILE A 43 -1.62 -17.63 16.92
N ASP A 44 -1.40 -18.95 16.85
CA ASP A 44 -2.39 -19.88 16.31
C ASP A 44 -3.43 -20.32 17.34
N LYS A 45 -3.06 -20.27 18.63
CA LYS A 45 -3.88 -20.75 19.74
C LYS A 45 -3.81 -19.77 20.91
N ARG A 46 -4.80 -19.85 21.81
CA ARG A 46 -4.79 -19.10 23.07
C ARG A 46 -3.49 -19.39 23.83
N GLN A 47 -2.85 -18.34 24.31
CA GLN A 47 -1.65 -18.42 25.14
C GLN A 47 -1.94 -17.81 26.53
N SER A 48 -1.37 -18.42 27.57
CA SER A 48 -1.56 -17.99 28.96
C SER A 48 -0.22 -17.65 29.61
N PHE A 49 -0.17 -16.54 30.34
CA PHE A 49 1.04 -15.96 30.91
C PHE A 49 0.82 -15.63 32.38
N MET A 50 1.81 -15.91 33.23
CA MET A 50 1.77 -15.47 34.63
C MET A 50 2.32 -14.04 34.75
N LEU A 51 1.43 -13.06 34.83
CA LEU A 51 1.79 -11.64 34.94
C LEU A 51 1.77 -11.18 36.40
N THR A 52 2.61 -10.21 36.73
CA THR A 52 2.58 -9.56 38.04
C THR A 52 1.42 -8.58 38.08
N ALA A 53 0.44 -8.83 38.95
CA ALA A 53 -0.72 -7.96 39.15
C ALA A 53 -0.49 -6.95 40.29
N ALA A 54 0.27 -7.35 41.32
CA ALA A 54 0.70 -6.50 42.42
C ALA A 54 2.07 -6.97 42.95
N ARG A 55 2.72 -6.18 43.81
CA ARG A 55 4.06 -6.49 44.37
C ARG A 55 4.21 -7.93 44.90
N THR A 56 3.14 -8.50 45.46
CA THR A 56 3.12 -9.85 46.06
C THR A 56 2.22 -10.82 45.31
N LYS A 57 1.55 -10.42 44.22
CA LYS A 57 0.53 -11.23 43.53
C LYS A 57 0.85 -11.37 42.05
N ARG A 58 0.88 -12.62 41.58
CA ARG A 58 0.88 -12.96 40.15
C ARG A 58 -0.45 -13.59 39.78
N GLU A 59 -0.92 -13.29 38.58
CA GLU A 59 -2.18 -13.78 38.05
C GLU A 59 -1.96 -14.34 36.65
N MET A 60 -2.72 -15.38 36.32
CA MET A 60 -2.72 -15.93 34.98
C MET A 60 -3.54 -15.01 34.07
N TYR A 61 -2.93 -14.59 32.96
CA TYR A 61 -3.53 -13.75 31.95
C TYR A 61 -3.52 -14.47 30.60
N SER A 62 -4.66 -14.54 29.94
CA SER A 62 -4.78 -15.27 28.66
C SER A 62 -5.07 -14.32 27.51
N VAL A 63 -4.39 -14.56 26.39
CA VAL A 63 -4.54 -13.80 25.15
C VAL A 63 -4.97 -14.75 24.03
N ASN A 64 -5.96 -14.34 23.26
CA ASN A 64 -6.52 -15.12 22.17
C ASN A 64 -5.92 -14.71 20.80
N PRO A 65 -5.98 -15.60 19.79
CA PRO A 65 -5.68 -15.21 18.41
C PRO A 65 -6.63 -14.11 17.92
N LEU A 66 -6.07 -13.06 17.31
CA LEU A 66 -6.82 -12.03 16.60
C LEU A 66 -6.91 -12.39 15.12
N VAL A 67 -8.14 -12.65 14.63
CA VAL A 67 -8.40 -12.76 13.20
C VAL A 67 -8.65 -11.35 12.66
N ILE A 68 -7.69 -10.81 11.93
CA ILE A 68 -7.90 -9.54 11.23
C ILE A 68 -8.54 -9.84 9.88
N ASN A 69 -9.81 -9.48 9.72
CA ASN A 69 -10.44 -9.44 8.40
C ASN A 69 -10.02 -8.15 7.68
N ARG A 70 -8.73 -8.03 7.38
CA ARG A 70 -8.24 -7.00 6.45
C ARG A 70 -8.64 -7.50 5.07
N LYS A 71 -9.38 -6.67 4.31
CA LYS A 71 -9.44 -6.81 2.86
C LYS A 71 -8.02 -6.54 2.34
N HIS A 72 -7.15 -7.54 2.42
CA HIS A 72 -5.79 -7.45 1.91
C HIS A 72 -5.90 -7.29 0.40
N ILE A 73 -5.68 -6.06 -0.05
CA ILE A 73 -5.29 -5.84 -1.44
C ILE A 73 -3.93 -6.51 -1.60
N PRO A 74 -3.70 -7.25 -2.70
CA PRO A 74 -2.53 -8.10 -2.85
C PRO A 74 -1.24 -7.34 -2.56
N SER A 75 -0.37 -7.96 -1.75
CA SER A 75 0.97 -7.46 -1.40
C SER A 75 1.81 -7.15 -2.64
N ASP A 76 1.48 -7.75 -3.78
CA ASP A 76 2.02 -7.42 -5.09
C ASP A 76 0.98 -6.70 -5.95
N TYR A 77 0.95 -5.36 -5.84
CA TYR A 77 0.07 -4.48 -6.61
C TYR A 77 0.59 -4.22 -8.04
N LYS A 78 1.88 -4.46 -8.30
CA LYS A 78 2.54 -4.20 -9.59
C LYS A 78 1.87 -4.92 -10.77
N PRO A 79 1.50 -6.22 -10.70
CA PRO A 79 0.78 -6.89 -11.78
C PRO A 79 -0.63 -6.34 -11.99
N VAL A 80 -1.27 -5.80 -10.96
CA VAL A 80 -2.61 -5.21 -11.07
C VAL A 80 -2.53 -3.86 -11.78
N ILE A 81 -1.57 -3.01 -11.39
CA ILE A 81 -1.29 -1.72 -12.03
C ILE A 81 -1.06 -1.91 -13.53
N ARG A 82 -0.25 -2.90 -13.93
CA ARG A 82 0.07 -3.18 -15.35
C ARG A 82 -1.15 -3.48 -16.21
N LYS A 83 -2.26 -3.96 -15.64
CA LYS A 83 -3.47 -4.33 -16.40
C LYS A 83 -4.36 -3.12 -16.75
N PHE A 84 -4.16 -1.97 -16.12
CA PHE A 84 -4.96 -0.78 -16.42
C PHE A 84 -4.56 -0.20 -17.77
N SER A 85 -5.53 0.06 -18.65
CA SER A 85 -5.32 0.78 -19.91
C SER A 85 -5.94 2.18 -19.91
N ASP A 86 -6.57 2.58 -18.79
CA ASP A 86 -7.30 3.83 -18.62
C ASP A 86 -6.77 4.56 -17.38
N THR A 87 -6.46 5.84 -17.54
CA THR A 87 -5.86 6.67 -16.48
C THR A 87 -6.84 7.04 -15.37
N GLU A 88 -8.11 7.28 -15.69
CA GLU A 88 -9.12 7.64 -14.68
C GLU A 88 -9.48 6.42 -13.85
N LYS A 89 -9.66 5.25 -14.47
CA LYS A 89 -9.88 3.99 -13.73
C LYS A 89 -8.69 3.63 -12.84
N LEU A 90 -7.46 3.88 -13.29
CA LEU A 90 -6.26 3.67 -12.48
C LEU A 90 -6.24 4.62 -11.27
N LYS A 91 -6.61 5.89 -11.46
CA LYS A 91 -6.67 6.90 -10.39
C LYS A 91 -7.74 6.58 -9.35
N GLU A 92 -8.96 6.22 -9.79
CA GLU A 92 -10.05 5.80 -8.90
C GLU A 92 -9.65 4.57 -8.09
N TRP A 93 -9.07 3.57 -8.75
CA TRP A 93 -8.56 2.38 -8.08
C TRP A 93 -7.49 2.76 -7.06
N MET A 94 -6.48 3.55 -7.44
CA MET A 94 -5.41 4.00 -6.54
C MET A 94 -5.94 4.67 -5.27
N LEU A 95 -6.89 5.60 -5.40
CA LEU A 95 -7.50 6.30 -4.26
C LEU A 95 -8.25 5.33 -3.34
N LYS A 96 -9.00 4.39 -3.93
CA LYS A 96 -9.70 3.34 -3.18
C LYS A 96 -8.72 2.48 -2.37
N ILE A 97 -7.63 2.04 -2.99
CA ILE A 97 -6.60 1.22 -2.33
C ILE A 97 -5.97 1.96 -1.15
N ILE A 98 -5.58 3.23 -1.34
CA ILE A 98 -4.96 4.03 -0.28
C ILE A 98 -5.93 4.19 0.91
N TYR A 99 -7.21 4.45 0.63
CA TYR A 99 -8.24 4.59 1.65
C TYR A 99 -8.51 3.28 2.40
N GLU A 100 -8.75 2.18 1.68
CA GLU A 100 -9.09 0.88 2.29
C GLU A 100 -7.95 0.30 3.13
N ASN A 101 -6.69 0.59 2.79
CA ASN A 101 -5.55 0.14 3.58
C ASN A 101 -5.13 1.10 4.69
N GLY A 102 -5.71 2.31 4.76
CA GLY A 102 -5.36 3.31 5.78
C GLY A 102 -3.87 3.68 5.79
N TRP A 103 -3.21 3.70 4.62
CA TRP A 103 -1.78 3.99 4.55
C TRP A 103 -1.48 5.44 4.93
N GLU A 104 -0.60 5.62 5.91
CA GLU A 104 -0.23 6.94 6.43
C GLU A 104 0.42 7.83 5.35
N SER A 105 0.13 9.12 5.44
CA SER A 105 0.75 10.12 4.56
C SER A 105 2.24 10.18 4.82
N GLY A 106 3.05 9.92 3.80
CA GLY A 106 4.51 9.90 3.89
C GLY A 106 5.13 8.51 4.12
N SER A 107 4.33 7.45 4.32
CA SER A 107 4.87 6.10 4.39
C SER A 107 5.59 5.72 3.09
N GLN A 108 6.76 5.08 3.21
CA GLN A 108 7.58 4.67 2.05
C GLN A 108 6.80 3.78 1.09
N LEU A 109 5.99 2.86 1.62
CA LEU A 109 5.14 1.98 0.84
C LEU A 109 4.08 2.74 0.04
N ARG A 110 3.42 3.74 0.64
CA ARG A 110 2.47 4.61 -0.07
C ARG A 110 3.16 5.39 -1.19
N ASN A 111 4.36 5.91 -0.94
CA ASN A 111 5.11 6.67 -1.93
C ASN A 111 5.57 5.80 -3.10
N GLU A 112 6.09 4.59 -2.84
CA GLU A 112 6.45 3.64 -3.89
C GLU A 112 5.22 3.24 -4.71
N PHE A 113 4.09 2.94 -4.05
CA PHE A 113 2.84 2.61 -4.73
C PHE A 113 2.34 3.73 -5.64
N ILE A 114 2.30 4.98 -5.14
CA ILE A 114 1.91 6.15 -5.94
C ILE A 114 2.86 6.34 -7.12
N ALA A 115 4.17 6.17 -6.92
CA ALA A 115 5.16 6.28 -7.98
C ALA A 115 4.94 5.22 -9.08
N GLU A 116 4.66 3.97 -8.71
CA GLU A 116 4.35 2.90 -9.68
C GLU A 116 3.06 3.18 -10.45
N CYS A 117 2.02 3.71 -9.79
CA CYS A 117 0.80 4.11 -10.49
C CYS A 117 1.05 5.29 -11.45
N SER A 118 1.88 6.27 -11.06
CA SER A 118 2.26 7.40 -11.92
C SER A 118 2.97 6.92 -13.18
N LYS A 119 3.97 6.03 -13.03
CA LYS A 119 4.68 5.44 -14.18
C LYS A 119 3.72 4.75 -15.16
N ARG A 120 2.72 4.03 -14.64
CA ARG A 120 1.71 3.38 -15.49
C ARG A 120 0.82 4.41 -16.20
N ALA A 121 0.39 5.46 -15.51
CA ALA A 121 -0.41 6.51 -16.13
C ALA A 121 0.35 7.19 -17.28
N ASP A 122 1.65 7.43 -17.12
CA ASP A 122 2.49 8.01 -18.17
C ASP A 122 2.65 7.06 -19.36
N ALA A 123 2.83 5.75 -19.11
CA ALA A 123 2.86 4.74 -20.16
C ALA A 123 1.53 4.65 -20.95
N ILE A 124 0.38 4.72 -20.27
CA ILE A 124 -0.94 4.74 -20.93
C ILE A 124 -1.07 5.96 -21.85
N LYS A 125 -0.70 7.15 -21.35
CA LYS A 125 -0.74 8.39 -22.16
C LYS A 125 0.18 8.31 -23.37
N HIS A 126 1.36 7.71 -23.22
CA HIS A 126 2.30 7.52 -24.32
C HIS A 126 1.74 6.57 -25.39
N ILE A 127 1.09 5.48 -24.98
CA ILE A 127 0.45 4.53 -25.90
C ILE A 127 -0.68 5.21 -26.67
N ASN A 128 -1.58 5.91 -25.97
CA ASN A 128 -2.69 6.61 -26.64
C ASN A 128 -2.19 7.69 -27.62
N LYS A 129 -1.09 8.37 -27.28
CA LYS A 129 -0.45 9.34 -28.18
C LYS A 129 0.16 8.69 -29.43
N ILE A 130 0.62 7.44 -29.34
CA ILE A 130 1.09 6.67 -30.51
C ILE A 130 -0.10 6.23 -31.37
N ASP A 131 -1.21 5.83 -30.76
CA ASP A 131 -2.42 5.46 -31.52
C ASP A 131 -3.02 6.68 -32.27
N ASP A 132 -2.87 7.89 -31.73
CA ASP A 132 -3.24 9.15 -32.40
C ASP A 132 -2.30 9.51 -33.57
N LEU A 133 -1.10 8.92 -33.62
CA LEU A 133 -0.19 9.03 -34.77
C LEU A 133 -0.62 7.98 -35.80
N GLU A 134 -1.58 8.33 -36.66
CA GLU A 134 -1.91 7.54 -37.85
C GLU A 134 -0.62 7.14 -38.57
N TRP A 135 -0.37 5.83 -38.68
CA TRP A 135 0.67 5.29 -39.54
C TRP A 135 0.27 5.60 -40.98
N LYS A 136 0.82 6.68 -41.53
CA LYS A 136 0.73 6.90 -42.98
C LYS A 136 1.53 5.80 -43.67
N THR A 137 0.84 5.00 -44.48
CA THR A 137 1.50 3.99 -45.30
C THR A 137 2.44 4.67 -46.29
N PRO A 138 3.57 4.04 -46.70
CA PRO A 138 4.52 4.63 -47.64
C PRO A 138 3.89 5.18 -48.94
N ASP A 139 2.72 4.64 -49.34
CA ASP A 139 1.94 5.08 -50.49
C ASP A 139 1.30 6.49 -50.31
N GLU A 140 1.17 7.01 -49.09
CA GLU A 140 0.65 8.36 -48.81
C GLU A 140 1.75 9.45 -48.80
N ILE A 141 3.01 9.09 -49.03
CA ILE A 141 4.16 10.02 -49.07
C ILE A 141 4.48 10.50 -50.51
N GLN A 142 3.68 10.11 -51.52
CA GLN A 142 3.86 10.57 -52.90
C GLN A 142 2.86 11.66 -53.31
N HIS A 143 3.27 12.92 -53.16
CA HIS A 143 3.03 13.96 -54.16
C HIS A 143 4.29 14.83 -54.24
N PRO A 144 5.18 14.61 -55.22
CA PRO A 144 6.31 15.49 -55.47
C PRO A 144 5.81 16.71 -56.26
N GLU A 145 5.32 17.73 -55.55
CA GLU A 145 4.94 19.00 -56.20
C GLU A 145 5.68 20.22 -55.61
N ASP A 146 6.74 20.00 -54.83
CA ASP A 146 7.59 21.09 -54.28
C ASP A 146 9.10 20.78 -54.40
N PHE A 147 9.54 20.19 -55.52
CA PHE A 147 10.94 20.30 -55.95
C PHE A 147 10.98 21.26 -57.15
N ASP A 148 11.00 22.55 -56.83
CA ASP A 148 11.30 23.61 -57.79
C ASP A 148 12.77 23.45 -58.22
N ASP A 149 12.96 22.89 -59.41
CA ASP A 149 14.23 22.80 -60.11
C ASP A 149 14.71 24.21 -60.51
N GLY A 150 15.17 24.98 -59.52
CA GLY A 150 15.84 26.26 -59.69
C GLY A 150 17.28 26.10 -60.20
N LEU A 151 17.47 25.42 -61.33
CA LEU A 151 18.69 25.50 -62.14
C LEU A 151 18.44 26.51 -63.26
N GLY A 152 18.77 27.77 -62.97
CA GLY A 152 18.70 28.87 -63.95
C GLY A 152 19.84 29.88 -63.77
N ALA A 153 20.76 29.87 -64.73
CA ALA A 153 21.77 30.88 -65.08
C ALA A 153 22.94 31.15 -64.10
N ILE A 154 24.08 30.53 -64.42
CA ILE A 154 25.39 31.20 -64.32
C ILE A 154 25.67 31.71 -65.74
N GLU A 155 25.62 33.02 -65.94
CA GLU A 155 26.15 33.71 -67.13
C GLU A 155 27.44 34.45 -66.73
N ASP A 156 28.39 34.47 -67.67
CA ASP A 156 29.81 34.86 -67.57
C ASP A 156 30.11 36.29 -67.07
#